data_AF-A0A6J2TUZ3-F1
#
_entry.id   AF-A0A6J2TUZ3-F1
#
_cell.length_a   1.000
_cell.length_b   1.000
_cell.length_c   1.000
_cell.angle_alpha   90.00
_cell.angle_beta   90.00
_cell.angle_gamma   90.00
#
_symmetry.space_group_name_H-M   'P 1'
#
loop_
_entity.id
_entity.type
_entity.pdbx_description
1 polymer ?
#
loop_
_entity_poly.entity_id
_entity_poly.type
_entity_poly.pdbx_seq_one_letter_code
_entity_poly.pdbx_strand_id
1 'polypeptide(L)'
;MSLSNSRLLVRQMSLQVLRMLGRNGCNYYSSVTTATKAAQALTTTDFPMLISPEYRDRCMENMRKLPPFVRPRKQPQSKREKSSASVLIALCVERDSNDISLLYTRRSRLLRRHSLQISFPGGIRDDTDASYIDCALRETEEEIGLPRDRIEVWGEGNVMHFPRGAAIMPVVGVVPNFHISELKLNWEEVEEALSVPLNSLLTPTATRHTQFRGGYSGPAFVVDQTRIWGITAYLTYVFLRCLLPEHVLPHALKTNIKFIRPYKLPPKTIHHHHVDIDADDQLAKKFDEDQRQQQTK
;
A
#
# COMPACT_ATOMS: atom_id res chain seq x y z
N MET A 1 -39.30 56.39 14.82
CA MET A 1 -37.84 56.41 15.03
C MET A 1 -37.26 55.08 14.58
N SER A 2 -36.18 55.14 13.78
CA SER A 2 -35.24 54.04 13.44
C SER A 2 -35.80 52.87 12.61
N LEU A 3 -35.73 52.94 11.28
CA LEU A 3 -34.61 52.51 10.40
C LEU A 3 -34.55 50.99 10.16
N SER A 4 -35.05 50.65 8.98
CA SER A 4 -34.83 49.44 8.18
C SER A 4 -33.34 49.14 7.94
N ASN A 5 -33.04 47.85 7.78
CA ASN A 5 -31.86 47.18 7.15
C ASN A 5 -31.45 46.01 8.06
N SER A 6 -31.67 44.74 7.71
CA SER A 6 -30.76 44.06 6.77
C SER A 6 -31.32 42.69 6.37
N ARG A 7 -32.00 42.65 5.22
CA ARG A 7 -31.95 41.53 4.27
C ARG A 7 -31.66 42.18 2.91
N LEU A 8 -30.88 41.50 2.07
CA LEU A 8 -30.24 41.99 0.83
C LEU A 8 -28.93 42.78 1.03
N LEU A 9 -27.84 42.02 1.23
CA LEU A 9 -26.62 42.29 0.45
C LEU A 9 -26.38 41.09 -0.46
N VAL A 10 -27.11 41.16 -1.56
CA VAL A 10 -26.97 40.37 -2.77
C VAL A 10 -25.73 40.88 -3.52
N ARG A 11 -25.03 39.96 -4.20
CA ARG A 11 -24.26 40.16 -5.44
C ARG A 11 -23.72 41.58 -5.70
N GLN A 12 -22.41 41.77 -5.51
CA GLN A 12 -21.52 42.68 -6.25
C GLN A 12 -20.20 42.68 -5.48
N MET A 13 -19.10 42.10 -5.95
CA MET A 13 -18.12 42.67 -6.90
C MET A 13 -16.90 41.71 -6.78
N SER A 14 -16.09 41.34 -7.76
CA SER A 14 -15.90 41.64 -9.18
C SER A 14 -14.99 40.50 -9.68
N LEU A 15 -15.27 39.74 -10.74
CA LEU A 15 -15.24 40.18 -12.13
C LEU A 15 -14.16 41.24 -12.40
N GLN A 16 -12.91 40.89 -12.14
CA GLN A 16 -11.78 41.66 -12.66
C GLN A 16 -10.51 40.82 -12.87
N VAL A 17 -10.62 39.70 -13.59
CA VAL A 17 -9.49 39.11 -14.35
C VAL A 17 -9.93 38.52 -15.71
N LEU A 18 -11.23 38.33 -15.97
CA LEU A 18 -11.70 37.60 -17.16
C LEU A 18 -12.10 38.46 -18.37
N ARG A 19 -11.42 39.58 -18.63
CA ARG A 19 -11.49 40.32 -19.91
C ARG A 19 -10.21 41.11 -20.16
N MET A 20 -9.14 40.46 -20.58
CA MET A 20 -8.07 41.05 -21.43
C MET A 20 -7.06 39.96 -21.81
N LEU A 21 -7.44 39.09 -22.75
CA LEU A 21 -6.62 38.44 -23.79
C LEU A 21 -7.66 37.76 -24.70
N GLY A 22 -8.13 38.40 -25.77
CA GLY A 22 -7.36 38.57 -26.98
C GLY A 22 -7.70 37.41 -27.92
N ARG A 23 -8.62 37.65 -28.87
CA ARG A 23 -8.89 36.80 -30.02
C ARG A 23 -7.55 36.41 -30.67
N ASN A 24 -7.34 35.11 -30.90
CA ASN A 24 -6.78 34.55 -32.12
C ASN A 24 -6.95 33.04 -32.10
N GLY A 25 -7.45 32.50 -33.20
CA GLY A 25 -7.88 31.11 -33.30
C GLY A 25 -6.73 30.12 -33.29
N CYS A 26 -7.05 28.91 -32.84
CA CYS A 26 -6.65 27.70 -33.53
C CYS A 26 -7.58 26.57 -33.09
N ASN A 27 -8.36 26.07 -34.04
CA ASN A 27 -9.07 24.79 -33.92
C ASN A 27 -8.03 23.70 -33.69
N TYR A 28 -8.18 22.89 -32.64
CA TYR A 28 -7.89 21.46 -32.60
C TYR A 28 -8.00 20.99 -31.14
N TYR A 29 -9.19 20.57 -30.72
CA TYR A 29 -9.38 19.52 -29.71
C TYR A 29 -10.85 19.12 -29.79
N SER A 30 -11.13 18.24 -30.75
CA SER A 30 -12.36 17.47 -30.75
C SER A 30 -12.35 16.55 -29.53
N SER A 31 -13.49 16.57 -28.85
CA SER A 31 -13.96 15.66 -27.83
C SER A 31 -13.46 14.21 -27.99
N VAL A 32 -12.70 13.75 -27.00
CA VAL A 32 -12.70 12.33 -26.60
C VAL A 32 -13.16 12.28 -25.16
N THR A 33 -14.47 12.35 -24.98
CA THR A 33 -15.11 11.98 -23.72
C THR A 33 -15.17 10.46 -23.70
N THR A 34 -14.07 9.80 -23.34
CA THR A 34 -14.13 8.39 -22.95
C THR A 34 -14.93 8.32 -21.66
N ALA A 35 -16.19 7.92 -21.78
CA ALA A 35 -16.98 7.47 -20.65
C ALA A 35 -16.22 6.32 -19.97
N THR A 36 -15.62 6.61 -18.82
CA THR A 36 -15.04 5.59 -17.95
C THR A 36 -16.18 4.67 -17.51
N LYS A 37 -16.35 3.54 -18.19
CA LYS A 37 -17.24 2.48 -17.73
C LYS A 37 -16.75 2.09 -16.33
N ALA A 38 -17.54 2.39 -15.30
CA ALA A 38 -17.19 2.05 -13.92
C ALA A 38 -16.88 0.56 -13.84
N ALA A 39 -15.84 0.18 -13.10
CA ALA A 39 -15.57 -1.22 -12.83
C ALA A 39 -16.82 -1.80 -12.17
N GLN A 40 -17.38 -2.85 -12.77
CA GLN A 40 -18.59 -3.49 -12.27
C GLN A 40 -18.19 -4.28 -11.02
N ALA A 41 -18.91 -4.07 -9.91
CA ALA A 41 -18.68 -4.85 -8.70
C ALA A 41 -18.93 -6.33 -9.00
N LEU A 42 -18.09 -7.20 -8.43
CA LEU A 42 -18.34 -8.64 -8.44
C LEU A 42 -19.64 -8.92 -7.69
N THR A 43 -20.45 -9.77 -8.27
CA THR A 43 -21.73 -10.21 -7.70
C THR A 43 -21.58 -11.57 -7.04
N THR A 44 -22.54 -11.94 -6.21
CA THR A 44 -22.60 -13.29 -5.61
C THR A 44 -22.63 -14.41 -6.64
N THR A 45 -23.11 -14.13 -7.86
CA THR A 45 -23.07 -15.06 -9.00
C THR A 45 -21.69 -15.19 -9.65
N ASP A 46 -20.80 -14.20 -9.49
CA ASP A 46 -19.43 -14.25 -10.03
C ASP A 46 -18.50 -15.08 -9.15
N PHE A 47 -18.76 -15.17 -7.85
CA PHE A 47 -17.86 -15.84 -6.91
C PHE A 47 -17.69 -17.34 -7.13
N PRO A 48 -18.74 -18.15 -7.40
CA PRO A 48 -18.57 -19.57 -7.74
C PRO A 48 -17.70 -19.77 -8.99
N MET A 49 -17.78 -18.86 -9.95
CA MET A 49 -16.93 -18.89 -11.14
C MET A 49 -15.47 -18.59 -10.82
N LEU A 50 -15.17 -17.66 -9.89
CA LEU A 50 -13.78 -17.32 -9.52
C LEU A 50 -13.03 -18.47 -8.86
N ILE A 51 -13.74 -19.40 -8.23
CA ILE A 51 -13.18 -20.61 -7.61
C ILE A 51 -13.36 -21.86 -8.49
N SER A 52 -13.88 -21.72 -9.72
CA SER A 52 -14.01 -22.85 -10.63
C SER A 52 -12.63 -23.42 -10.99
N PRO A 53 -12.53 -24.73 -11.33
CA PRO A 53 -11.28 -25.33 -11.77
C PRO A 53 -10.61 -24.56 -12.92
N GLU A 54 -11.38 -24.03 -13.87
CA GLU A 54 -10.81 -23.29 -15.01
C GLU A 54 -10.18 -21.95 -14.58
N TYR A 55 -10.85 -21.21 -13.69
CA TYR A 55 -10.33 -19.95 -13.16
C TYR A 55 -9.14 -20.16 -12.25
N ARG A 56 -9.19 -21.20 -11.40
CA ARG A 56 -8.06 -21.66 -10.59
C ARG A 56 -6.85 -21.95 -11.46
N ASP A 57 -7.00 -22.81 -12.46
CA ASP A 57 -5.88 -23.28 -13.28
C ASP A 57 -5.27 -22.10 -14.05
N ARG A 58 -6.10 -21.21 -14.61
CA ARG A 58 -5.65 -19.96 -15.24
C ARG A 58 -4.92 -19.04 -14.25
N CYS A 59 -5.47 -18.85 -13.05
CA CYS A 59 -4.86 -18.01 -12.03
C CYS A 59 -3.47 -18.54 -11.66
N MET A 60 -3.36 -19.84 -11.40
CA MET A 60 -2.10 -20.48 -11.03
C MET A 60 -1.08 -20.49 -12.17
N GLU A 61 -1.52 -20.72 -13.41
CA GLU A 61 -0.69 -20.58 -14.62
C GLU A 61 -0.09 -19.16 -14.70
N ASN A 62 -0.91 -18.13 -14.50
CA ASN A 62 -0.47 -16.74 -14.50
C ASN A 62 0.49 -16.44 -13.34
N MET A 63 0.20 -16.93 -12.13
CA MET A 63 1.04 -16.75 -10.94
C MET A 63 2.44 -17.36 -11.13
N ARG A 64 2.55 -18.52 -11.81
CA ARG A 64 3.84 -19.16 -12.14
C ARG A 64 4.60 -18.45 -13.25
N LYS A 65 3.88 -17.80 -14.18
CA LYS A 65 4.46 -17.01 -15.28
C LYS A 65 4.83 -15.57 -14.91
N LEU A 66 4.56 -15.13 -13.67
CA LEU A 66 4.87 -13.77 -13.25
C LEU A 66 6.36 -13.48 -13.44
N PRO A 67 6.73 -12.35 -14.06
CA PRO A 67 8.13 -11.97 -14.19
C PRO A 67 8.74 -11.74 -12.81
N PRO A 68 10.05 -11.98 -12.63
CA PRO A 68 10.72 -11.69 -11.37
C PRO A 68 10.58 -10.20 -11.04
N PHE A 69 10.45 -9.89 -9.75
CA PHE A 69 10.42 -8.51 -9.29
C PHE A 69 11.69 -7.77 -9.74
N VAL A 70 11.51 -6.71 -10.54
CA VAL A 70 12.63 -5.95 -11.09
C VAL A 70 13.24 -5.06 -10.00
N ARG A 71 14.46 -5.39 -9.59
CA ARG A 71 15.20 -4.61 -8.59
C ARG A 71 15.65 -3.24 -9.17
N PRO A 72 15.46 -2.13 -8.44
CA PRO A 72 16.12 -0.87 -8.78
C PRO A 72 17.65 -1.04 -8.74
N ARG A 73 18.36 -0.69 -9.83
CA ARG A 73 19.79 -0.97 -10.12
C ARG A 73 20.87 -0.43 -9.13
N LYS A 74 20.54 -0.06 -7.90
CA LYS A 74 21.49 0.56 -6.94
C LYS A 74 21.49 0.00 -5.52
N GLN A 75 20.84 -1.13 -5.25
CA GLN A 75 20.81 -1.70 -3.88
C GLN A 75 21.70 -2.95 -3.76
N PRO A 76 22.66 -2.99 -2.83
CA PRO A 76 23.48 -4.16 -2.60
C PRO A 76 22.63 -5.33 -2.07
N GLN A 77 23.04 -6.55 -2.41
CA GLN A 77 22.38 -7.77 -1.93
C GLN A 77 22.49 -7.86 -0.41
N SER A 78 21.38 -8.09 0.29
CA SER A 78 21.39 -8.25 1.75
C SER A 78 21.68 -9.71 2.14
N LYS A 79 22.33 -9.96 3.30
CA LYS A 79 22.54 -11.34 3.83
C LYS A 79 21.24 -12.14 3.99
N ARG A 80 20.09 -11.46 4.17
CA ARG A 80 18.74 -12.06 4.26
C ARG A 80 18.20 -12.58 2.93
N GLU A 81 18.83 -12.26 1.80
CA GLU A 81 18.44 -12.83 0.50
C GLU A 81 18.71 -14.34 0.40
N LYS A 82 19.41 -14.91 1.39
CA LYS A 82 19.61 -16.36 1.50
C LYS A 82 18.46 -17.11 2.17
N SER A 83 17.63 -16.43 2.96
CA SER A 83 16.45 -17.06 3.57
C SER A 83 15.27 -17.05 2.58
N SER A 84 14.50 -18.13 2.59
CA SER A 84 13.23 -18.21 1.88
C SER A 84 12.07 -18.15 2.87
N ALA A 85 10.95 -17.62 2.43
CA ALA A 85 9.72 -17.45 3.18
C ALA A 85 8.53 -17.89 2.34
N SER A 86 7.46 -18.33 2.97
CA SER A 86 6.21 -18.67 2.29
C SER A 86 5.07 -17.88 2.90
N VAL A 87 4.14 -17.43 2.06
CA VAL A 87 2.95 -16.71 2.52
C VAL A 87 1.71 -17.30 1.87
N LEU A 88 0.62 -17.37 2.63
CA LEU A 88 -0.67 -17.84 2.16
C LEU A 88 -1.53 -16.67 1.67
N ILE A 89 -1.83 -16.65 0.38
CA ILE A 89 -2.89 -15.83 -0.20
C ILE A 89 -4.18 -16.66 -0.14
N ALA A 90 -4.92 -16.53 0.95
CA ALA A 90 -6.17 -17.27 1.16
C ALA A 90 -7.38 -16.50 0.61
N LEU A 91 -8.11 -17.14 -0.30
CA LEU A 91 -9.44 -16.75 -0.73
C LEU A 91 -10.48 -17.33 0.23
N CYS A 92 -11.08 -16.51 1.07
CA CYS A 92 -12.12 -16.94 1.99
C CYS A 92 -13.50 -16.78 1.35
N VAL A 93 -14.29 -17.85 1.32
CA VAL A 93 -15.71 -17.79 0.95
C VAL A 93 -16.50 -17.54 2.21
N GLU A 94 -16.94 -16.30 2.41
CA GLU A 94 -17.59 -15.83 3.63
C GLU A 94 -18.95 -16.53 3.82
N ARG A 95 -19.13 -17.17 4.97
CA ARG A 95 -20.32 -17.99 5.30
C ARG A 95 -21.64 -17.25 5.11
N ASP A 96 -21.69 -15.98 5.48
CA ASP A 96 -22.95 -15.24 5.58
C ASP A 96 -23.38 -14.59 4.27
N SER A 97 -22.44 -14.18 3.41
CA SER A 97 -22.73 -13.48 2.16
C SER A 97 -22.37 -14.28 0.91
N ASN A 98 -21.58 -15.36 1.04
CA ASN A 98 -20.87 -16.02 -0.06
C ASN A 98 -19.92 -15.09 -0.82
N ASP A 99 -19.60 -13.91 -0.27
CA ASP A 99 -18.59 -13.04 -0.85
C ASP A 99 -17.20 -13.68 -0.74
N ILE A 100 -16.33 -13.34 -1.68
CA ILE A 100 -14.92 -13.71 -1.58
C ILE A 100 -14.13 -12.57 -0.97
N SER A 101 -13.32 -12.90 0.03
CA SER A 101 -12.38 -11.99 0.68
C SER A 101 -10.95 -12.54 0.63
N LEU A 102 -9.98 -11.67 0.90
CA LEU A 102 -8.59 -12.06 1.15
C LEU A 102 -8.28 -11.97 2.63
N LEU A 103 -7.65 -13.01 3.17
CA LEU A 103 -7.22 -13.07 4.57
C LEU A 103 -5.87 -12.38 4.77
N TYR A 104 -5.79 -11.55 5.79
CA TYR A 104 -4.59 -10.84 6.21
C TYR A 104 -4.42 -10.92 7.73
N THR A 105 -3.18 -10.69 8.18
CA THR A 105 -2.82 -10.49 9.58
C THR A 105 -2.30 -9.08 9.78
N ARG A 106 -2.59 -8.49 10.94
CA ARG A 106 -1.90 -7.32 11.47
C ARG A 106 -0.90 -7.81 12.49
N ARG A 107 0.38 -7.62 12.17
CA ARG A 107 1.49 -8.07 13.02
C ARG A 107 1.44 -7.42 14.39
N SER A 108 1.73 -8.19 15.43
CA SER A 108 1.71 -7.74 16.82
C SER A 108 2.64 -6.55 17.03
N ARG A 109 2.18 -5.58 17.83
CA ARG A 109 3.01 -4.47 18.31
C ARG A 109 4.27 -4.94 19.04
N LEU A 110 4.27 -6.15 19.58
CA LEU A 110 5.36 -6.74 20.37
C LEU A 110 6.57 -7.13 19.50
N LEU A 111 6.38 -7.27 18.20
CA LEU A 111 7.43 -7.70 17.29
C LEU A 111 8.46 -6.59 17.04
N ARG A 112 9.74 -6.96 17.10
CA ARG A 112 10.87 -6.02 16.88
C ARG A 112 10.91 -5.41 15.47
N ARG A 113 10.26 -6.04 14.50
CA ARG A 113 10.26 -5.62 13.09
C ARG A 113 8.87 -5.73 12.51
N HIS A 114 8.54 -4.78 11.64
CA HIS A 114 7.27 -4.74 10.91
C HIS A 114 6.05 -4.77 11.82
N SER A 115 6.17 -4.27 13.06
CA SER A 115 5.06 -4.16 13.99
C SER A 115 3.91 -3.38 13.35
N LEU A 116 2.67 -3.85 13.60
CA LEU A 116 1.42 -3.30 13.09
C LEU A 116 1.27 -3.27 11.55
N GLN A 117 2.21 -3.85 10.80
CA GLN A 117 2.06 -3.95 9.35
C GLN A 117 1.05 -5.04 8.99
N ILE A 118 0.31 -4.80 7.91
CA ILE A 118 -0.58 -5.79 7.31
C ILE A 118 0.25 -6.74 6.43
N SER A 119 0.12 -8.04 6.69
CA SER A 119 0.77 -9.12 5.96
C SER A 119 -0.24 -10.19 5.58
N PHE A 120 0.11 -11.01 4.60
CA PHE A 120 -0.49 -12.33 4.48
C PHE A 120 0.03 -13.21 5.63
N PRO A 121 -0.75 -14.19 6.12
CA PRO A 121 -0.25 -15.21 7.02
C PRO A 121 0.97 -15.90 6.40
N GLY A 122 2.00 -16.18 7.21
CA GLY A 122 3.20 -16.86 6.73
C GLY A 122 4.50 -16.33 7.34
N GLY A 123 5.59 -17.06 7.07
CA GLY A 123 6.86 -16.80 7.71
C GLY A 123 8.06 -17.39 6.98
N ILE A 124 9.17 -17.51 7.72
CA ILE A 124 10.42 -18.04 7.20
C ILE A 124 10.31 -19.55 7.11
N ARG A 125 10.82 -20.14 6.02
CA ARG A 125 10.88 -21.59 5.88
C ARG A 125 11.90 -22.18 6.84
N ASP A 126 11.47 -23.18 7.60
CA ASP A 126 12.31 -24.03 8.45
C ASP A 126 12.88 -25.20 7.63
N ASP A 127 13.99 -25.77 8.09
CA ASP A 127 14.58 -26.99 7.54
C ASP A 127 13.65 -28.20 7.71
N THR A 128 12.71 -28.16 8.67
CA THR A 128 11.68 -29.19 8.86
C THR A 128 10.53 -29.13 7.86
N ASP A 129 10.35 -28.01 7.15
CA ASP A 129 9.24 -27.83 6.22
C ASP A 129 9.46 -28.66 4.94
N ALA A 130 8.55 -29.59 4.64
CA ALA A 130 8.67 -30.50 3.51
C ALA A 130 8.56 -29.78 2.14
N SER A 131 7.90 -28.62 2.11
CA SER A 131 7.70 -27.79 0.91
C SER A 131 7.43 -26.33 1.29
N TYR A 132 7.29 -25.44 0.30
CA TYR A 132 6.83 -24.06 0.57
C TYR A 132 5.35 -24.03 0.98
N ILE A 133 4.53 -24.94 0.44
CA ILE A 133 3.15 -25.14 0.90
C ILE A 133 3.13 -25.50 2.39
N ASP A 134 3.93 -26.48 2.81
CA ASP A 134 3.97 -26.93 4.21
C ASP A 134 4.37 -25.79 5.16
N CYS A 135 5.39 -25.01 4.77
CA CYS A 135 5.77 -23.78 5.47
C CYS A 135 4.62 -22.78 5.60
N ALA A 136 3.93 -22.45 4.49
CA ALA A 136 2.81 -21.51 4.53
C ALA A 136 1.66 -21.99 5.41
N LEU A 137 1.34 -23.29 5.37
CA LEU A 137 0.28 -23.89 6.17
C LEU A 137 0.65 -23.93 7.66
N ARG A 138 1.88 -24.36 8.00
CA ARG A 138 2.38 -24.36 9.38
C ARG A 138 2.32 -22.96 9.99
N GLU A 139 2.89 -21.97 9.32
CA GLU A 139 2.92 -20.59 9.80
C GLU A 139 1.50 -20.01 9.93
N THR A 140 0.60 -20.32 8.99
CA THR A 140 -0.80 -19.90 9.09
C THR A 140 -1.50 -20.52 10.31
N GLU A 141 -1.26 -21.80 10.57
CA GLU A 141 -1.79 -22.50 11.74
C GLU A 141 -1.22 -21.93 13.05
N GLU A 142 0.08 -21.61 13.10
CA GLU A 142 0.76 -21.01 14.26
C GLU A 142 0.30 -19.56 14.53
N GLU A 143 0.19 -18.72 13.50
CA GLU A 143 -0.14 -17.30 13.63
C GLU A 143 -1.62 -17.06 13.98
N ILE A 144 -2.54 -17.77 13.32
CA ILE A 144 -3.98 -17.50 13.39
C ILE A 144 -4.85 -18.71 13.74
N GLY A 145 -4.26 -19.87 13.96
CA GLY A 145 -5.00 -21.07 14.38
C GLY A 145 -5.94 -21.63 13.32
N LEU A 146 -5.76 -21.26 12.05
CA LEU A 146 -6.54 -21.83 10.94
C LEU A 146 -5.97 -23.22 10.60
N PRO A 147 -6.74 -24.30 10.81
CA PRO A 147 -6.25 -25.65 10.55
C PRO A 147 -5.91 -25.87 9.08
N ARG A 148 -4.81 -26.59 8.82
CA ARG A 148 -4.33 -26.86 7.45
C ARG A 148 -5.32 -27.61 6.57
N ASP A 149 -6.19 -28.44 7.15
CA ASP A 149 -7.23 -29.21 6.46
C ASP A 149 -8.44 -28.37 6.03
N ARG A 150 -8.57 -27.14 6.57
CA ARG A 150 -9.57 -26.15 6.13
C ARG A 150 -9.18 -25.42 4.85
N ILE A 151 -7.94 -25.61 4.38
CA ILE A 151 -7.38 -24.87 3.25
C ILE A 151 -7.28 -25.80 2.04
N GLU A 152 -8.09 -25.52 1.02
CA GLU A 152 -7.99 -26.14 -0.30
C GLU A 152 -6.86 -25.47 -1.10
N VAL A 153 -5.65 -26.03 -1.01
CA VAL A 153 -4.46 -25.46 -1.65
C VAL A 153 -4.54 -25.59 -3.18
N TRP A 154 -4.40 -24.47 -3.88
CA TRP A 154 -4.30 -24.42 -5.34
C TRP A 154 -2.87 -24.64 -5.84
N GLY A 155 -1.88 -24.19 -5.05
CA GLY A 155 -0.46 -24.48 -5.25
C GLY A 155 0.44 -23.26 -5.09
N GLU A 156 1.67 -23.40 -5.56
CA GLU A 156 2.73 -22.39 -5.51
C GLU A 156 2.75 -21.53 -6.78
N GLY A 157 2.97 -20.22 -6.62
CA GLY A 157 3.23 -19.28 -7.70
C GLY A 157 4.72 -19.24 -8.10
N ASN A 158 5.18 -18.10 -8.64
CA ASN A 158 6.60 -17.87 -8.86
C ASN A 158 7.28 -17.22 -7.64
N VAL A 159 8.52 -17.61 -7.35
CA VAL A 159 9.31 -17.02 -6.27
C VAL A 159 9.60 -15.54 -6.55
N MET A 160 9.38 -14.69 -5.54
CA MET A 160 9.56 -13.24 -5.65
C MET A 160 10.72 -12.75 -4.78
N HIS A 161 11.66 -12.06 -5.41
CA HIS A 161 12.82 -11.47 -4.74
C HIS A 161 12.63 -9.98 -4.50
N PHE A 162 12.36 -9.60 -3.25
CA PHE A 162 12.21 -8.20 -2.87
C PHE A 162 13.50 -7.61 -2.27
N PRO A 163 13.71 -6.28 -2.38
CA PRO A 163 14.89 -5.65 -1.80
C PRO A 163 14.94 -5.79 -0.27
N ARG A 164 16.06 -6.26 0.27
CA ARG A 164 16.35 -6.36 1.72
C ARG A 164 15.44 -7.32 2.51
N GLY A 165 14.82 -8.30 1.84
CA GLY A 165 13.98 -9.33 2.45
C GLY A 165 14.37 -10.75 2.04
N ALA A 166 13.67 -11.73 2.61
CA ALA A 166 13.72 -13.12 2.15
C ALA A 166 13.14 -13.24 0.73
N ALA A 167 13.51 -14.29 0.00
CA ALA A 167 12.76 -14.71 -1.18
C ALA A 167 11.38 -15.21 -0.74
N ILE A 168 10.30 -14.74 -1.34
CA ILE A 168 8.94 -15.08 -0.91
C ILE A 168 8.28 -15.97 -1.95
N MET A 169 7.81 -17.13 -1.51
CA MET A 169 6.95 -18.03 -2.28
C MET A 169 5.48 -17.75 -1.93
N PRO A 170 4.67 -17.20 -2.85
CA PRO A 170 3.23 -17.11 -2.63
C PRO A 170 2.57 -18.47 -2.86
N VAL A 171 1.85 -18.94 -1.84
CA VAL A 171 0.98 -20.11 -1.89
C VAL A 171 -0.46 -19.61 -1.96
N VAL A 172 -1.27 -20.15 -2.86
CA VAL A 172 -2.69 -19.77 -3.01
C VAL A 172 -3.55 -20.92 -2.53
N GLY A 173 -4.61 -20.60 -1.79
CA GLY A 173 -5.61 -21.58 -1.36
C GLY A 173 -6.98 -20.94 -1.14
N VAL A 174 -8.01 -21.78 -1.07
CA VAL A 174 -9.38 -21.38 -0.74
C VAL A 174 -9.76 -21.91 0.64
N VAL A 175 -10.49 -21.10 1.39
CA VAL A 175 -11.09 -21.48 2.67
C VAL A 175 -12.60 -21.42 2.52
N PRO A 176 -13.28 -22.55 2.29
CA PRO A 176 -14.73 -22.58 2.12
C PRO A 176 -15.45 -22.38 3.47
N ASN A 177 -16.61 -21.75 3.42
CA ASN A 177 -17.49 -21.55 4.59
C ASN A 177 -16.77 -20.86 5.77
N PHE A 178 -15.97 -19.84 5.44
CA PHE A 178 -15.12 -19.13 6.38
C PHE A 178 -15.93 -18.13 7.23
N HIS A 179 -15.53 -17.97 8.48
CA HIS A 179 -15.95 -16.86 9.32
C HIS A 179 -14.81 -16.45 10.24
N ILE A 180 -14.49 -15.16 10.32
CA ILE A 180 -13.30 -14.65 11.03
C ILE A 180 -13.20 -15.08 12.50
N SER A 181 -14.35 -15.32 13.17
CA SER A 181 -14.39 -15.76 14.57
C SER A 181 -13.95 -17.21 14.81
N GLU A 182 -13.71 -18.01 13.77
CA GLU A 182 -13.17 -19.37 13.92
C GLU A 182 -11.65 -19.38 14.19
N LEU A 183 -10.98 -18.24 13.94
CA LEU A 183 -9.55 -18.08 14.14
C LEU A 183 -9.17 -17.98 15.62
N LYS A 184 -8.00 -18.53 15.96
CA LYS A 184 -7.39 -18.45 17.28
C LYS A 184 -6.02 -17.81 17.15
N LEU A 185 -5.97 -16.49 17.37
CA LEU A 185 -4.76 -15.71 17.13
C LEU A 185 -3.69 -16.00 18.18
N ASN A 186 -2.45 -16.18 17.72
CA ASN A 186 -1.28 -16.09 18.58
C ASN A 186 -0.93 -14.61 18.81
N TRP A 187 -1.31 -14.07 19.96
CA TRP A 187 -1.15 -12.65 20.30
C TRP A 187 0.31 -12.16 20.38
N GLU A 188 1.26 -13.08 20.52
CA GLU A 188 2.69 -12.74 20.48
C GLU A 188 3.11 -12.28 19.07
N GLU A 189 2.42 -12.76 18.04
CA GLU A 189 2.79 -12.54 16.64
C GLU A 189 1.74 -11.75 15.85
N VAL A 190 0.45 -11.91 16.18
CA VAL A 190 -0.68 -11.31 15.49
C VAL A 190 -1.56 -10.54 16.46
N GLU A 191 -1.82 -9.27 16.14
CA GLU A 191 -2.71 -8.41 16.90
C GLU A 191 -4.13 -8.36 16.32
N GLU A 192 -4.30 -8.76 15.06
CA GLU A 192 -5.63 -8.87 14.44
C GLU A 192 -5.56 -9.74 13.19
N ALA A 193 -6.61 -10.52 12.92
CA ALA A 193 -6.86 -11.11 11.61
C ALA A 193 -7.98 -10.34 10.90
N LEU A 194 -7.81 -10.14 9.60
CA LEU A 194 -8.68 -9.31 8.77
C LEU A 194 -9.08 -10.10 7.53
N SER A 195 -10.36 -10.19 7.24
CA SER A 195 -10.83 -10.59 5.91
C SER A 195 -11.28 -9.35 5.14
N VAL A 196 -10.65 -9.09 4.00
CA VAL A 196 -10.94 -7.90 3.17
C VAL A 196 -11.66 -8.33 1.91
N PRO A 197 -12.94 -7.96 1.71
CA PRO A 197 -13.71 -8.35 0.53
C PRO A 197 -13.02 -7.93 -0.78
N LEU A 198 -13.09 -8.78 -1.80
CA LEU A 198 -12.54 -8.46 -3.12
C LEU A 198 -13.14 -7.17 -3.68
N ASN A 199 -14.45 -6.97 -3.54
CA ASN A 199 -15.12 -5.73 -3.98
C ASN A 199 -14.54 -4.46 -3.34
N SER A 200 -14.15 -4.53 -2.07
CA SER A 200 -13.52 -3.41 -1.38
C SER A 200 -12.13 -3.11 -1.98
N LEU A 201 -11.35 -4.14 -2.29
CA LEU A 201 -10.04 -3.98 -2.97
C LEU A 201 -10.16 -3.49 -4.42
N LEU A 202 -11.26 -3.84 -5.09
CA LEU A 202 -11.57 -3.44 -6.47
C LEU A 202 -12.29 -2.08 -6.56
N THR A 203 -12.56 -1.42 -5.44
CA THR A 203 -13.12 -0.08 -5.51
C THR A 203 -12.05 0.88 -6.07
N PRO A 204 -12.38 1.77 -7.05
CA PRO A 204 -11.39 2.70 -7.61
C PRO A 204 -10.70 3.58 -6.57
N THR A 205 -11.38 3.87 -5.46
CA THR A 205 -10.85 4.63 -4.33
C THR A 205 -10.02 3.80 -3.36
N ALA A 206 -9.88 2.49 -3.53
CA ALA A 206 -9.02 1.67 -2.67
C ALA A 206 -7.54 1.74 -3.10
N THR A 207 -7.26 1.76 -4.41
CA THR A 207 -5.88 1.74 -4.91
C THR A 207 -5.18 3.08 -4.73
N ARG A 208 -3.97 3.04 -4.17
CA ARG A 208 -3.05 4.15 -3.94
C ARG A 208 -1.62 3.74 -4.33
N HIS A 209 -0.68 4.67 -4.21
CA HIS A 209 0.74 4.39 -4.37
C HIS A 209 1.51 4.81 -3.12
N THR A 210 2.55 4.04 -2.77
CA THR A 210 3.51 4.41 -1.73
C THR A 210 4.88 4.62 -2.36
N GLN A 211 5.52 5.75 -2.05
CA GLN A 211 6.90 6.03 -2.45
C GLN A 211 7.88 5.46 -1.42
N PHE A 212 8.87 4.72 -1.90
CA PHE A 212 9.92 4.13 -1.07
C PHE A 212 11.21 4.95 -1.18
N ARG A 213 11.99 4.97 -0.08
CA ARG A 213 13.30 5.65 -0.02
C ARG A 213 14.28 5.22 -1.12
N GLY A 214 14.09 4.04 -1.70
CA GLY A 214 14.87 3.53 -2.84
C GLY A 214 14.54 4.16 -4.20
N GLY A 215 13.68 5.18 -4.24
CA GLY A 215 13.33 5.89 -5.47
C GLY A 215 12.36 5.11 -6.37
N TYR A 216 11.60 4.18 -5.81
CA TYR A 216 10.53 3.47 -6.51
C TYR A 216 9.19 3.69 -5.82
N SER A 217 8.11 3.53 -6.58
CA SER A 217 6.74 3.56 -6.06
C SER A 217 6.11 2.18 -6.26
N GLY A 218 5.36 1.73 -5.27
CA GLY A 218 4.61 0.47 -5.32
C GLY A 218 3.12 0.68 -4.99
N PRO A 219 2.29 -0.35 -5.17
CA PRO A 219 0.88 -0.25 -4.84
C PRO A 219 0.68 -0.08 -3.34
N ALA A 220 -0.45 0.52 -3.00
CA ALA A 220 -1.05 0.43 -1.69
C ALA A 220 -2.57 0.29 -1.86
N PHE A 221 -3.22 -0.37 -0.91
CA PHE A 221 -4.67 -0.43 -0.83
C PHE A 221 -5.08 0.23 0.50
N VAL A 222 -6.08 1.09 0.44
CA VAL A 222 -6.70 1.69 1.62
C VAL A 222 -8.16 1.30 1.57
N VAL A 223 -8.54 0.37 2.44
CA VAL A 223 -9.92 -0.09 2.62
C VAL A 223 -10.30 0.24 4.05
N ASP A 224 -11.31 1.08 4.22
CA ASP A 224 -11.70 1.65 5.50
C ASP A 224 -10.50 2.28 6.24
N GLN A 225 -10.14 1.77 7.41
CA GLN A 225 -8.99 2.21 8.19
C GLN A 225 -7.73 1.35 7.95
N THR A 226 -7.84 0.31 7.11
CA THR A 226 -6.78 -0.65 6.85
C THR A 226 -5.95 -0.21 5.65
N ARG A 227 -4.66 0.02 5.89
CA ARG A 227 -3.68 0.31 4.84
C ARG A 227 -2.80 -0.90 4.58
N ILE A 228 -2.97 -1.50 3.40
CA ILE A 228 -2.11 -2.57 2.87
C ILE A 228 -1.06 -1.92 1.97
N TRP A 229 0.23 -2.14 2.24
CA TRP A 229 1.33 -1.50 1.50
C TRP A 229 2.57 -2.39 1.46
N GLY A 230 3.59 -2.00 0.71
CA GLY A 230 4.83 -2.77 0.65
C GLY A 230 4.70 -4.06 -0.16
N ILE A 231 5.35 -5.11 0.31
CA ILE A 231 5.35 -6.43 -0.33
C ILE A 231 3.94 -7.00 -0.37
N THR A 232 3.19 -6.90 0.72
CA THR A 232 1.81 -7.39 0.83
C THR A 232 0.94 -6.79 -0.26
N ALA A 233 0.96 -5.46 -0.44
CA ALA A 233 0.18 -4.82 -1.50
C ALA A 233 0.64 -5.21 -2.90
N TYR A 234 1.93 -5.47 -3.10
CA TYR A 234 2.42 -5.97 -4.39
C TYR A 234 1.88 -7.36 -4.68
N LEU A 235 1.91 -8.27 -3.70
CA LEU A 235 1.32 -9.60 -3.80
C LEU A 235 -0.19 -9.55 -4.04
N THR A 236 -0.92 -8.70 -3.32
CA THR A 236 -2.35 -8.44 -3.58
C THR A 236 -2.57 -7.98 -5.02
N TYR A 237 -1.78 -7.02 -5.50
CA TYR A 237 -1.91 -6.48 -6.87
C TYR A 237 -1.71 -7.56 -7.94
N VAL A 238 -0.62 -8.33 -7.86
CA VAL A 238 -0.34 -9.36 -8.88
C VAL A 238 -1.33 -10.50 -8.81
N PHE A 239 -1.74 -10.90 -7.59
CA PHE A 239 -2.74 -11.94 -7.39
C PHE A 239 -4.10 -11.55 -8.00
N LEU A 240 -4.61 -10.35 -7.70
CA LEU A 240 -5.87 -9.87 -8.28
C LEU A 240 -5.84 -9.85 -9.81
N ARG A 241 -4.70 -9.49 -10.42
CA ARG A 241 -4.51 -9.54 -11.87
C ARG A 241 -4.45 -10.94 -12.45
N CYS A 242 -3.96 -11.92 -11.69
CA CYS A 242 -3.92 -13.31 -12.11
C CYS A 242 -5.31 -13.98 -12.00
N LEU A 243 -6.04 -13.65 -10.93
CA LEU A 243 -7.36 -14.20 -10.64
C LEU A 243 -8.44 -13.63 -11.57
N LEU A 244 -8.52 -12.30 -11.68
CA LEU A 244 -9.68 -11.64 -12.27
C LEU A 244 -9.52 -11.37 -13.78
N PRO A 245 -10.60 -11.50 -14.57
CA PRO A 245 -10.62 -11.05 -15.96
C PRO A 245 -10.35 -9.54 -16.09
N GLU A 246 -9.73 -9.12 -17.18
CA GLU A 246 -9.34 -7.71 -17.39
C GLU A 246 -10.53 -6.74 -17.41
N HIS A 247 -11.72 -7.19 -17.83
CA HIS A 247 -12.90 -6.33 -17.87
C HIS A 247 -13.45 -5.99 -16.47
N VAL A 248 -13.20 -6.85 -15.47
CA VAL A 248 -13.61 -6.63 -14.06
C VAL A 248 -12.61 -5.72 -13.33
N LEU A 249 -11.33 -5.79 -13.68
CA LEU A 249 -10.30 -5.01 -13.01
C LEU A 249 -10.57 -3.50 -13.10
N PRO A 250 -10.43 -2.73 -12.02
CA PRO A 250 -10.39 -1.28 -12.07
C PRO A 250 -9.24 -0.79 -12.94
N HIS A 251 -9.41 0.38 -13.58
CA HIS A 251 -8.36 0.97 -14.41
C HIS A 251 -7.02 1.11 -13.66
N ALA A 252 -7.07 1.43 -12.37
CA ALA A 252 -5.89 1.51 -11.49
C ALA A 252 -5.11 0.17 -11.40
N LEU A 253 -5.78 -0.97 -11.55
CA LEU A 253 -5.17 -2.30 -11.55
C LEU A 253 -4.82 -2.81 -12.95
N LYS A 254 -5.45 -2.29 -14.01
CA LYS A 254 -5.13 -2.63 -15.42
C LYS A 254 -3.80 -2.06 -15.86
N THR A 255 -3.50 -0.83 -15.46
CA THR A 255 -2.21 -0.22 -15.81
C THR A 255 -1.11 -0.93 -15.03
N ASN A 256 -0.01 -1.27 -15.70
CA ASN A 256 1.22 -1.62 -14.99
C ASN A 256 1.50 -0.47 -14.03
N ILE A 257 1.68 -0.77 -12.75
CA ILE A 257 2.12 0.21 -11.76
C ILE A 257 3.40 0.80 -12.34
N LYS A 258 3.26 2.00 -12.93
CA LYS A 258 4.41 2.69 -13.46
C LYS A 258 5.28 2.91 -12.24
N PHE A 259 6.56 2.53 -12.36
CA PHE A 259 7.58 3.17 -11.55
C PHE A 259 7.40 4.67 -11.75
N ILE A 260 6.65 5.31 -10.86
CA ILE A 260 6.54 6.76 -10.84
C ILE A 260 7.96 7.18 -10.48
N ARG A 261 8.67 7.76 -11.45
CA ARG A 261 9.98 8.35 -11.22
C ARG A 261 9.84 9.24 -9.99
N PRO A 262 10.72 9.09 -8.98
CA PRO A 262 10.55 9.79 -7.73
C PRO A 262 10.38 11.27 -8.03
N TYR A 263 9.31 11.87 -7.51
CA TYR A 263 9.25 13.33 -7.42
C TYR A 263 10.52 13.71 -6.66
N LYS A 264 11.45 14.38 -7.33
CA LYS A 264 12.63 14.92 -6.66
C LYS A 264 12.06 15.88 -5.63
N LEU A 265 12.08 15.50 -4.35
CA LEU A 265 11.86 16.47 -3.29
C LEU A 265 12.85 17.60 -3.59
N PRO A 266 12.39 18.87 -3.65
CA PRO A 266 13.33 19.97 -3.75
C PRO A 266 14.37 19.77 -2.64
N PRO A 267 15.66 20.03 -2.92
CA PRO A 267 16.69 19.93 -1.89
C PRO A 267 16.18 20.70 -0.67
N LYS A 268 16.30 20.09 0.52
CA LYS A 268 16.00 20.81 1.77
C LYS A 268 16.77 22.12 1.67
N THR A 269 16.06 23.25 1.76
CA THR A 269 16.71 24.55 1.95
C THR A 269 17.69 24.36 3.08
N ILE A 270 18.96 24.55 2.77
CA ILE A 270 20.01 24.63 3.79
C ILE A 270 19.54 25.81 4.64
N HIS A 271 19.03 25.52 5.84
CA HIS A 271 18.96 26.54 6.85
C HIS A 271 20.42 26.91 7.09
N HIS A 272 20.84 28.05 6.53
CA HIS A 272 22.06 28.67 6.98
C HIS A 272 21.92 28.77 8.49
N HIS A 273 22.78 28.03 9.21
CA HIS A 273 23.05 28.35 10.60
C HIS A 273 23.33 29.85 10.61
N HIS A 274 22.51 30.57 11.37
CA HIS A 274 22.74 31.96 11.67
C HIS A 274 24.18 32.03 12.17
N VAL A 275 25.02 32.71 11.40
CA VAL A 275 26.40 32.99 11.81
C VAL A 275 26.31 33.72 13.14
N ASP A 276 27.13 33.24 14.06
CA ASP A 276 27.16 33.59 15.47
C ASP A 276 27.03 35.10 15.72
N ILE A 277 26.09 35.43 16.59
CA ILE A 277 25.99 36.74 17.25
C ILE A 277 27.14 36.78 18.27
N ASP A 278 28.35 37.09 17.81
CA ASP A 278 29.53 37.30 18.67
C ASP A 278 30.20 38.67 18.42
N ALA A 279 29.49 39.59 17.75
CA ALA A 279 29.96 40.96 17.53
C ALA A 279 29.50 41.96 18.61
N ASP A 280 28.40 41.69 19.32
CA ASP A 280 27.87 42.61 20.35
C ASP A 280 28.54 42.43 21.72
N ASP A 281 29.07 41.25 22.04
CA ASP A 281 29.71 40.98 23.35
C ASP A 281 31.14 41.55 23.45
N GLN A 282 31.77 41.89 22.32
CA GLN A 282 33.08 42.58 22.29
C GLN A 282 32.94 44.11 22.37
N LEU A 283 31.82 44.68 21.92
CA LEU A 283 31.53 46.11 22.06
C LEU A 283 31.13 46.47 23.49
N ALA A 284 30.40 45.58 24.20
CA ALA A 284 30.03 45.78 25.59
C ALA A 284 31.24 45.72 26.55
N LYS A 285 32.23 44.85 26.29
CA LYS A 285 33.44 44.75 27.13
C LYS A 285 34.42 45.91 26.93
N LYS A 286 34.46 46.51 25.74
CA LYS A 286 35.33 47.66 25.45
C LYS A 286 34.82 48.97 26.07
N PHE A 287 33.51 49.12 26.22
CA PHE A 287 32.90 50.29 26.88
C PHE A 287 33.13 50.29 28.41
N ASP A 288 33.22 49.11 29.03
CA ASP A 288 33.35 48.97 30.48
C ASP A 288 34.80 49.08 30.99
N GLU A 289 35.80 48.82 30.12
CA GLU A 289 37.22 49.11 30.38
C GLU A 289 37.56 50.61 30.25
N ASP A 290 36.98 51.31 29.27
CA ASP A 290 37.21 52.75 29.08
C ASP A 290 36.59 53.60 30.21
N GLN A 291 35.47 53.15 30.81
CA GLN A 291 34.86 53.80 31.97
C GLN A 291 35.66 53.59 33.27
N ARG A 292 36.36 52.45 33.42
CA ARG A 292 37.24 52.19 34.58
C ARG A 292 38.54 52.98 34.55
N GLN A 293 39.06 53.33 33.37
CA GLN A 293 40.28 54.14 33.27
C GLN A 293 40.06 55.64 33.53
N GLN A 294 38.81 56.13 33.55
CA GLN A 294 38.49 57.54 33.85
C GLN A 294 38.13 57.82 35.33
N GLN A 295 38.04 56.80 36.20
CA GLN A 295 37.81 56.98 37.65
C GLN A 295 39.04 56.71 38.54
N THR A 296 40.22 56.52 37.94
CA THR A 296 41.49 56.37 38.67
C THR A 296 42.52 57.43 38.26
N LYS A 297 42.07 58.69 38.24
CA LYS A 297 42.90 59.90 38.29
C LYS A 297 42.32 60.87 39.30
#